data_AF-A0A837CFL5-F1
#
_entry.id   AF-A0A837CFL5-F1
#
_cell.length_a   1.000
_cell.length_b   1.000
_cell.length_c   1.000
_cell.angle_alpha   90.00
_cell.angle_beta   90.00
_cell.angle_gamma   90.00
#
_symmetry.space_group_name_H-M   'P 1'
#
loop_
_entity.id
_entity.type
_entity.pdbx_description
1 polymer ?
#
loop_
_entity_poly.entity_id
_entity_poly.type
_entity_poly.pdbx_seq_one_letter_code
_entity_poly.pdbx_strand_id
1 'polypeptide(L)'
;MSFSLPDFRRKWSCRGYMSAGAAMVTVALGLTLGLADRAEARKYAAPLDIFGFGTPRPRAKVHSAKIPLPKPRPAEAPKAPDGAAPEADGKPSPDKPSPDKPAEAPPLPEKQVSACRLALTEEIAIAPSIPDIRGPGGCGGEDLVRLEAIVLPDKRKVAVKPAAILRCTMASAIADWVRKDMVPLATSLGSTISDLDNFDSFECRGRNRIVGALLSEHGKANALDVRAVKLANGQSIGLTDRTMSRDVRERVLHSVCARFSTVLGPGSDWYHEDHIHLDLAQRRNDYRICQWNVWDPLPQIAPLLPAERPEEAPPREVASKPEAKDGAGDEAAEKSPAPADKPAADKVQPSKPATKKRR
;
A
#
# COMPACT_ATOMS: atom_id res chain seq x y z
N MET A 1 -13.71 44.69 52.66
CA MET A 1 -12.76 43.76 53.30
C MET A 1 -12.27 42.83 52.22
N SER A 2 -11.01 42.99 51.82
CA SER A 2 -10.39 42.26 50.71
C SER A 2 -9.25 41.43 51.28
N PHE A 3 -9.21 40.13 51.00
CA PHE A 3 -8.06 39.28 51.29
C PHE A 3 -7.68 38.49 50.05
N SER A 4 -6.44 38.74 49.62
CA SER A 4 -5.76 38.13 48.47
C SER A 4 -5.05 36.85 48.92
N LEU A 5 -5.05 35.85 48.04
CA LEU A 5 -4.30 34.60 48.17
C LEU A 5 -2.80 34.83 47.90
N PRO A 6 -1.88 34.15 48.62
CA PRO A 6 -0.45 34.23 48.35
C PRO A 6 0.04 33.17 47.36
N ASP A 7 0.94 33.64 46.50
CA ASP A 7 1.66 32.93 45.43
C ASP A 7 2.92 32.25 46.02
N PHE A 8 3.09 30.94 45.81
CA PHE A 8 4.27 30.18 46.29
C PHE A 8 5.25 29.93 45.13
N ARG A 9 6.25 30.80 45.00
CA ARG A 9 7.50 30.52 44.26
C ARG A 9 8.58 30.05 45.23
N ARG A 10 9.13 28.84 45.04
CA ARG A 10 10.37 28.42 45.70
C ARG A 10 11.50 28.25 44.69
N LYS A 11 12.50 29.12 44.85
CA LYS A 11 13.82 29.11 44.22
C LYS A 11 14.62 27.93 44.77
N TRP A 12 15.31 27.19 43.89
CA TRP A 12 16.37 26.25 44.28
C TRP A 12 17.73 26.94 44.21
N SER A 13 18.52 26.81 45.29
CA SER A 13 19.89 27.29 45.41
C SER A 13 20.89 26.22 44.94
N CYS A 14 21.91 26.67 44.23
CA CYS A 14 23.09 25.92 43.83
C CYS A 14 24.10 25.71 44.98
N ARG A 15 25.07 24.80 44.69
CA ARG A 15 26.38 24.51 45.33
C ARG A 15 26.36 23.54 46.52
N GLY A 16 27.16 22.46 46.54
CA GLY A 16 28.16 21.97 45.59
C GLY A 16 28.89 20.72 46.11
N TYR A 17 30.04 20.47 45.48
CA TYR A 17 31.11 19.50 45.75
C TYR A 17 31.21 18.26 44.84
N MET A 18 32.42 18.15 44.30
CA MET A 18 32.94 17.19 43.34
C MET A 18 33.39 15.91 44.03
N SER A 19 33.34 14.78 43.31
CA SER A 19 34.54 14.04 42.86
C SER A 19 34.32 12.53 42.76
N ALA A 20 34.93 11.97 41.72
CA ALA A 20 35.42 10.60 41.56
C ALA A 20 34.42 9.45 41.32
N GLY A 21 34.66 8.73 40.23
CA GLY A 21 34.15 7.36 40.04
C GLY A 21 33.68 7.02 38.62
N ALA A 22 34.51 7.26 37.61
CA ALA A 22 34.27 6.70 36.28
C ALA A 22 34.56 5.19 36.31
N ALA A 23 33.55 4.36 36.07
CA ALA A 23 33.71 2.95 35.74
C ALA A 23 33.11 2.72 34.34
N MET A 24 33.95 2.91 33.31
CA MET A 24 33.66 2.43 31.95
C MET A 24 33.96 0.93 31.88
N VAL A 25 32.92 0.12 31.66
CA VAL A 25 33.05 -1.30 31.33
C VAL A 25 33.30 -1.39 29.82
N THR A 26 34.57 -1.52 29.45
CA THR A 26 35.00 -1.87 28.09
C THR A 26 34.87 -3.38 27.89
N VAL A 27 33.89 -3.81 27.10
CA VAL A 27 33.82 -5.18 26.58
C VAL A 27 34.73 -5.28 25.37
N ALA A 28 35.85 -5.99 25.52
CA ALA A 28 36.75 -6.30 24.41
C ALA A 28 36.11 -7.36 23.49
N LEU A 29 35.78 -6.97 22.27
CA LEU A 29 35.32 -7.86 21.20
C LEU A 29 36.56 -8.56 20.59
N GLY A 30 36.76 -9.83 20.93
CA GLY A 30 37.80 -10.67 20.33
C GLY A 30 37.42 -11.07 18.90
N LEU A 31 38.13 -10.53 17.91
CA LEU A 31 38.05 -10.95 16.50
C LEU A 31 38.84 -12.26 16.33
N THR A 32 38.13 -13.40 16.24
CA THR A 32 38.73 -14.67 15.79
C THR A 32 38.48 -14.86 14.30
N LEU A 33 39.55 -14.76 13.51
CA LEU A 33 39.58 -15.14 12.10
C LEU A 33 39.56 -16.67 12.00
N GLY A 34 38.38 -17.25 11.81
CA GLY A 34 38.20 -18.63 11.36
C GLY A 34 38.13 -18.69 9.84
N LEU A 35 39.08 -19.39 9.21
CA LEU A 35 39.03 -19.77 7.80
C LEU A 35 37.84 -20.72 7.58
N ALA A 36 36.79 -20.22 6.92
CA ALA A 36 35.68 -21.06 6.48
C ALA A 36 36.10 -21.83 5.23
N ASP A 37 36.26 -23.14 5.39
CA ASP A 37 36.45 -24.08 4.31
C ASP A 37 35.20 -24.11 3.40
N ARG A 38 35.40 -24.24 2.09
CA ARG A 38 34.32 -24.20 1.10
C ARG A 38 33.50 -25.49 1.20
N ALA A 39 32.26 -25.39 1.70
CA ALA A 39 31.29 -26.47 1.62
C ALA A 39 30.96 -26.79 0.16
N GLU A 40 31.37 -27.98 -0.28
CA GLU A 40 31.09 -28.56 -1.59
C GLU A 40 29.62 -28.99 -1.66
N ALA A 41 28.86 -28.37 -2.56
CA ALA A 41 27.43 -28.65 -2.72
C ALA A 41 27.21 -30.07 -3.30
N ARG A 42 26.65 -30.96 -2.47
CA ARG A 42 26.13 -32.27 -2.90
C ARG A 42 25.07 -32.10 -3.98
N LYS A 43 25.31 -32.73 -5.14
CA LYS A 43 24.35 -32.86 -6.24
C LYS A 43 23.27 -33.88 -5.84
N TYR A 44 22.05 -33.41 -5.58
CA TYR A 44 20.86 -34.27 -5.60
C TYR A 44 20.16 -34.14 -6.96
N ALA A 45 19.86 -35.27 -7.60
CA ALA A 45 19.04 -35.33 -8.80
C ALA A 45 17.57 -35.10 -8.42
N ALA A 46 16.92 -34.12 -9.06
CA ALA A 46 15.49 -33.86 -8.88
C ALA A 46 14.65 -34.79 -9.77
N PRO A 47 13.44 -35.21 -9.32
CA PRO A 47 12.57 -36.12 -10.05
C PRO A 47 11.81 -35.45 -11.21
N LEU A 48 11.34 -36.29 -12.13
CA LEU A 48 10.79 -36.00 -13.45
C LEU A 48 9.66 -34.94 -13.48
N ASP A 49 9.80 -34.02 -14.42
CA ASP A 49 8.93 -32.91 -14.77
C ASP A 49 7.76 -33.37 -15.66
N ILE A 50 6.52 -33.33 -15.13
CA ILE A 50 5.29 -33.79 -15.82
C ILE A 50 4.51 -32.62 -16.47
N PHE A 51 4.96 -31.37 -16.36
CA PHE A 51 4.20 -30.20 -16.86
C PHE A 51 4.93 -29.34 -17.89
N GLY A 52 5.92 -29.87 -18.60
CA GLY A 52 6.38 -29.29 -19.87
C GLY A 52 6.91 -27.85 -19.79
N PHE A 53 7.38 -27.42 -18.63
CA PHE A 53 8.09 -26.16 -18.48
C PHE A 53 9.59 -26.43 -18.47
N GLY A 54 10.20 -26.39 -19.66
CA GLY A 54 11.64 -26.56 -19.81
C GLY A 54 12.43 -25.71 -18.80
N THR A 55 13.43 -26.33 -18.19
CA THR A 55 14.28 -25.70 -17.17
C THR A 55 14.86 -24.38 -17.69
N PRO A 56 14.79 -23.28 -16.92
CA PRO A 56 15.37 -22.02 -17.36
C PRO A 56 16.89 -22.15 -17.43
N ARG A 57 17.45 -22.00 -18.64
CA ARG A 57 18.90 -21.86 -18.83
C ARG A 57 19.38 -20.63 -18.04
N PRO A 58 20.41 -20.74 -17.19
CA PRO A 58 21.01 -19.56 -16.59
C PRO A 58 21.63 -18.71 -17.71
N ARG A 59 21.12 -17.48 -17.89
CA ARG A 59 21.72 -16.51 -18.80
C ARG A 59 23.11 -16.14 -18.30
N ALA A 60 24.02 -15.98 -19.25
CA ALA A 60 25.42 -15.63 -19.05
C ALA A 60 25.59 -14.37 -18.17
N LYS A 61 26.74 -14.31 -17.50
CA LYS A 61 27.20 -13.23 -16.61
C LYS A 61 26.86 -11.84 -17.15
N VAL A 62 26.27 -11.02 -16.26
CA VAL A 62 26.09 -9.58 -16.48
C VAL A 62 27.46 -8.93 -16.66
N HIS A 63 27.72 -8.35 -17.83
CA HIS A 63 28.88 -7.47 -18.01
C HIS A 63 28.63 -6.18 -17.25
N SER A 64 29.49 -5.88 -16.27
CA SER A 64 29.54 -4.56 -15.64
C SER A 64 30.05 -3.55 -16.67
N ALA A 65 29.15 -2.77 -17.26
CA ALA A 65 29.53 -1.64 -18.10
C ALA A 65 29.99 -0.49 -17.18
N LYS A 66 31.29 -0.16 -17.24
CA LYS A 66 31.79 1.11 -16.68
C LYS A 66 31.23 2.25 -17.52
N ILE A 67 30.21 2.93 -17.00
CA ILE A 67 29.70 4.18 -17.57
C ILE A 67 30.81 5.24 -17.38
N PRO A 68 31.41 5.79 -18.46
CA PRO A 68 32.39 6.84 -18.32
C PRO A 68 31.70 8.11 -17.81
N LEU A 69 32.27 8.73 -16.78
CA LEU A 69 31.84 10.06 -16.34
C LEU A 69 32.02 11.06 -17.50
N PRO A 70 31.10 12.04 -17.64
CA PRO A 70 31.24 13.08 -18.65
C PRO A 70 32.52 13.89 -18.41
N LYS A 71 33.26 14.18 -19.49
CA LYS A 71 34.50 14.96 -19.43
C LYS A 71 34.23 16.38 -18.90
N PRO A 72 35.15 16.97 -18.11
CA PRO A 72 35.03 18.36 -17.69
C PRO A 72 35.09 19.31 -18.90
N ARG A 73 34.37 20.43 -18.76
CA ARG A 73 34.26 21.48 -19.78
C ARG A 73 35.64 22.05 -20.15
N PRO A 74 35.99 22.18 -21.44
CA PRO A 74 37.24 22.82 -21.86
C PRO A 74 37.35 24.27 -21.37
N ALA A 75 38.56 24.71 -21.05
CA ALA A 75 38.84 26.05 -20.52
C ALA A 75 38.60 27.21 -21.51
N GLU A 76 38.29 26.91 -22.78
CA GLU A 76 38.08 27.89 -23.86
C GLU A 76 36.61 28.05 -24.28
N ALA A 77 35.64 27.61 -23.47
CA ALA A 77 34.24 27.97 -23.71
C ALA A 77 34.01 29.45 -23.34
N PRO A 78 33.51 30.30 -24.26
CA PRO A 78 33.28 31.71 -23.96
C PRO A 78 32.25 31.86 -22.84
N LYS A 79 32.60 32.66 -21.82
CA LYS A 79 31.65 33.11 -20.80
C LYS A 79 30.64 34.04 -21.46
N ALA A 80 29.36 33.89 -21.11
CA ALA A 80 28.35 34.89 -21.40
C ALA A 80 28.78 36.22 -20.76
N PRO A 81 28.72 37.36 -21.48
CA PRO A 81 29.02 38.65 -20.87
C PRO A 81 27.80 39.15 -20.10
N ASP A 82 28.04 39.47 -18.82
CA ASP A 82 27.24 40.41 -18.05
C ASP A 82 27.35 41.81 -18.66
N GLY A 83 26.26 42.57 -18.54
CA GLY A 83 26.04 43.80 -19.28
C GLY A 83 27.02 44.94 -19.02
N ALA A 84 27.23 45.73 -20.06
CA ALA A 84 27.46 47.17 -20.00
C ALA A 84 27.00 47.76 -21.35
N ALA A 85 26.22 48.84 -21.29
CA ALA A 85 25.78 49.61 -22.45
C ALA A 85 26.98 50.24 -23.19
N PRO A 86 26.81 50.50 -24.50
CA PRO A 86 27.20 51.81 -24.99
C PRO A 86 26.13 52.44 -25.88
N GLU A 87 26.00 53.76 -25.73
CA GLU A 87 25.36 54.68 -26.66
C GLU A 87 26.01 54.58 -28.05
N ALA A 88 25.19 54.68 -29.09
CA ALA A 88 25.62 55.19 -30.39
C ALA A 88 24.39 55.67 -31.20
N ASP A 89 24.32 56.98 -31.39
CA ASP A 89 23.53 57.68 -32.39
C ASP A 89 23.72 57.12 -33.81
N GLY A 90 22.62 57.06 -34.58
CA GLY A 90 22.67 56.78 -36.02
C GLY A 90 21.29 56.51 -36.64
N LYS A 91 20.71 57.53 -37.26
CA LYS A 91 19.37 57.61 -37.90
C LYS A 91 19.29 56.83 -39.25
N PRO A 92 18.13 56.73 -39.93
CA PRO A 92 17.38 55.50 -40.20
C PRO A 92 17.51 54.95 -41.65
N SER A 93 17.29 53.64 -41.83
CA SER A 93 17.04 53.04 -43.16
C SER A 93 15.53 52.90 -43.43
N PRO A 94 15.07 53.08 -44.68
CA PRO A 94 13.66 53.05 -45.03
C PRO A 94 13.12 51.64 -45.34
N ASP A 95 11.88 51.44 -44.94
CA ASP A 95 10.84 50.55 -45.47
C ASP A 95 11.24 49.23 -46.16
N LYS A 96 11.03 48.12 -45.43
CA LYS A 96 10.43 46.90 -45.98
C LYS A 96 9.31 46.41 -45.05
N PRO A 97 8.13 46.05 -45.57
CA PRO A 97 7.07 45.47 -44.76
C PRO A 97 7.42 44.02 -44.43
N SER A 98 7.56 43.69 -43.14
CA SER A 98 7.59 42.30 -42.70
C SER A 98 6.16 41.76 -42.71
N PRO A 99 5.85 40.70 -43.48
CA PRO A 99 4.77 39.80 -43.13
C PRO A 99 5.22 38.94 -41.92
N ASP A 100 4.25 38.33 -41.25
CA ASP A 100 4.45 37.36 -40.17
C ASP A 100 4.68 37.94 -38.77
N LYS A 101 3.65 38.62 -38.26
CA LYS A 101 3.27 38.47 -36.86
C LYS A 101 2.61 37.09 -36.72
N PRO A 102 3.11 36.15 -35.90
CA PRO A 102 2.39 34.93 -35.60
C PRO A 102 1.01 35.29 -35.06
N ALA A 103 -0.02 34.84 -35.76
CA ALA A 103 -1.39 34.97 -35.32
C ALA A 103 -1.50 34.38 -33.91
N GLU A 104 -2.03 35.17 -32.99
CA GLU A 104 -2.40 34.72 -31.66
C GLU A 104 -3.33 33.51 -31.83
N ALA A 105 -2.94 32.37 -31.25
CA ALA A 105 -3.72 31.16 -31.33
C ALA A 105 -5.14 31.46 -30.83
N PRO A 106 -6.20 31.02 -31.53
CA PRO A 106 -7.57 31.26 -31.07
C PRO A 106 -7.72 30.71 -29.65
N PRO A 107 -8.42 31.43 -28.75
CA PRO A 107 -8.67 30.94 -27.41
C PRO A 107 -9.32 29.56 -27.52
N LEU A 108 -8.78 28.59 -26.77
CA LEU A 108 -9.37 27.26 -26.68
C LEU A 108 -10.85 27.45 -26.31
N PRO A 109 -11.78 26.80 -27.03
CA PRO A 109 -13.19 26.92 -26.71
C PRO A 109 -13.39 26.59 -25.23
N GLU A 110 -14.05 27.49 -24.49
CA GLU A 110 -14.35 27.27 -23.09
C GLU A 110 -15.10 25.94 -22.96
N LYS A 111 -14.45 24.94 -22.35
CA LYS A 111 -14.99 23.60 -22.25
C LYS A 111 -16.29 23.70 -21.47
N GLN A 112 -17.41 23.30 -22.10
CA GLN A 112 -18.72 23.34 -21.47
C GLN A 112 -18.69 22.56 -20.15
N VAL A 113 -19.17 23.20 -19.08
CA VAL A 113 -19.17 22.63 -17.73
C VAL A 113 -19.96 21.33 -17.72
N SER A 114 -19.39 20.26 -17.16
CA SER A 114 -20.05 18.95 -17.12
C SER A 114 -21.30 18.97 -16.23
N ALA A 115 -22.23 18.05 -16.46
CA ALA A 115 -23.41 17.88 -15.60
C ALA A 115 -23.00 17.60 -14.13
N CYS A 116 -21.91 16.86 -13.92
CA CYS A 116 -21.38 16.63 -12.58
C CYS A 116 -20.92 17.93 -11.94
N ARG A 117 -20.16 18.77 -12.66
CA ARG A 117 -19.62 20.01 -12.10
C ARG A 117 -20.72 21.02 -11.77
N LEU A 118 -21.81 21.03 -12.55
CA LEU A 118 -23.02 21.79 -12.25
C LEU A 118 -23.74 21.29 -10.99
N ALA A 119 -23.77 19.97 -10.76
CA ALA A 119 -24.37 19.37 -9.57
C ALA A 119 -23.51 19.53 -8.32
N LEU A 120 -22.17 19.48 -8.44
CA LEU A 120 -21.21 19.64 -7.35
C LEU A 120 -21.00 21.13 -7.03
N THR A 121 -22.04 21.76 -6.49
CA THR A 121 -22.02 23.18 -6.13
C THR A 121 -21.14 23.43 -4.89
N GLU A 122 -20.80 24.70 -4.66
CA GLU A 122 -20.07 25.15 -3.47
C GLU A 122 -20.86 24.93 -2.16
N GLU A 123 -22.14 24.55 -2.23
CA GLU A 123 -22.93 24.11 -1.07
C GLU A 123 -22.73 22.63 -0.72
N ILE A 124 -22.14 21.86 -1.64
CA ILE A 124 -21.85 20.43 -1.48
C ILE A 124 -20.36 20.23 -1.19
N ALA A 125 -19.48 20.86 -1.96
CA ALA A 125 -18.04 20.71 -1.79
C ALA A 125 -17.27 21.92 -2.33
N ILE A 126 -16.14 22.20 -1.69
CA ILE A 126 -15.10 23.09 -2.23
C ILE A 126 -14.20 22.23 -3.10
N ALA A 127 -14.44 22.28 -4.40
CA ALA A 127 -13.80 21.40 -5.39
C ALA A 127 -13.46 22.19 -6.67
N PRO A 128 -12.48 23.11 -6.64
CA PRO A 128 -12.06 23.83 -7.84
C PRO A 128 -11.70 22.87 -8.98
N SER A 129 -12.14 23.21 -10.18
CA SER A 129 -11.78 22.47 -11.39
C SER A 129 -10.29 22.65 -11.69
N ILE A 130 -9.66 21.58 -12.16
CA ILE A 130 -8.26 21.60 -12.61
C ILE A 130 -8.20 21.19 -14.09
N PRO A 131 -7.12 21.53 -14.82
CA PRO A 131 -6.95 21.11 -16.20
C PRO A 131 -7.00 19.59 -16.38
N ASP A 132 -7.48 19.15 -17.55
CA ASP A 132 -7.40 17.74 -17.94
C ASP A 132 -5.94 17.25 -17.84
N ILE A 133 -5.74 16.09 -17.22
CA ILE A 133 -4.44 15.44 -17.15
C ILE A 133 -4.40 14.34 -18.21
N ARG A 134 -3.38 14.34 -19.06
CA ARG A 134 -3.15 13.31 -20.08
C ARG A 134 -1.73 12.76 -19.94
N GLY A 135 -1.62 11.53 -19.47
CA GLY A 135 -0.38 10.80 -19.29
C GLY A 135 -0.34 9.49 -20.09
N PRO A 136 0.80 8.78 -20.06
CA PRO A 136 0.96 7.51 -20.77
C PRO A 136 -0.05 6.46 -20.29
N GLY A 137 -0.47 5.57 -21.18
CA GLY A 137 -1.35 4.45 -20.84
C GLY A 137 -2.77 4.83 -20.39
N GLY A 138 -3.25 6.03 -20.77
CA GLY A 138 -4.57 6.54 -20.37
C GLY A 138 -4.59 7.16 -18.98
N CYS A 139 -3.42 7.50 -18.44
CA CYS A 139 -3.30 8.17 -17.16
C CYS A 139 -3.91 9.58 -17.19
N GLY A 140 -4.53 9.95 -16.07
CA GLY A 140 -5.29 11.18 -15.90
C GLY A 140 -6.74 11.04 -16.31
N GLY A 141 -7.28 12.14 -16.79
CA GLY A 141 -8.69 12.23 -17.10
C GLY A 141 -9.12 13.64 -17.44
N GLU A 142 -10.41 13.73 -17.70
CA GLU A 142 -11.12 14.97 -17.88
C GLU A 142 -12.12 15.18 -16.75
N ASP A 143 -12.66 16.40 -16.67
CA ASP A 143 -13.60 16.81 -15.63
C ASP A 143 -13.02 16.58 -14.23
N LEU A 144 -11.77 17.03 -14.08
CA LEU A 144 -10.99 16.85 -12.87
C LEU A 144 -11.24 18.02 -11.90
N VAL A 145 -11.28 17.69 -10.62
CA VAL A 145 -11.40 18.64 -9.52
C VAL A 145 -10.36 18.35 -8.47
N ARG A 146 -9.96 19.39 -7.74
CA ARG A 146 -9.21 19.27 -6.50
C ARG A 146 -10.18 19.39 -5.34
N LEU A 147 -10.59 18.27 -4.75
CA LEU A 147 -11.50 18.24 -3.60
C LEU A 147 -10.75 18.68 -2.34
N GLU A 148 -11.07 19.85 -1.82
CA GLU A 148 -10.43 20.45 -0.65
C GLU A 148 -11.26 20.27 0.62
N ALA A 149 -12.58 20.39 0.50
CA ALA A 149 -13.50 20.19 1.61
C ALA A 149 -14.89 19.77 1.14
N ILE A 150 -15.59 19.06 2.00
CA ILE A 150 -17.01 18.73 1.83
C ILE A 150 -17.81 19.68 2.72
N VAL A 151 -18.73 20.42 2.13
CA VAL A 151 -19.60 21.34 2.86
C VAL A 151 -20.79 20.55 3.39
N LEU A 152 -21.19 20.80 4.62
CA LEU A 152 -22.34 20.16 5.26
C LEU A 152 -23.59 21.04 5.15
N PRO A 153 -24.82 20.51 5.36
CA PRO A 153 -26.04 21.31 5.33
C PRO A 153 -26.04 22.53 6.27
N ASP A 154 -25.34 22.41 7.41
CA ASP A 154 -25.15 23.49 8.40
C ASP A 154 -23.96 24.42 8.07
N LYS A 155 -23.47 24.38 6.83
CA LYS A 155 -22.36 25.17 6.28
C LYS A 155 -20.99 24.91 6.91
N ARG A 156 -20.87 23.95 7.83
CA ARG A 156 -19.55 23.49 8.31
C ARG A 156 -18.81 22.75 7.20
N LYS A 157 -17.49 22.73 7.30
CA LYS A 157 -16.60 22.15 6.29
C LYS A 157 -15.85 20.98 6.89
N VAL A 158 -15.95 19.81 6.25
CA VAL A 158 -15.09 18.66 6.50
C VAL A 158 -13.90 18.77 5.55
N ALA A 159 -12.70 19.05 6.07
CA ALA A 159 -11.52 19.20 5.24
C ALA A 159 -11.05 17.83 4.72
N VAL A 160 -10.65 17.75 3.45
CA VAL A 160 -10.00 16.57 2.88
C VAL A 160 -8.49 16.81 2.93
N LYS A 161 -7.77 16.01 3.72
CA LYS A 161 -6.35 16.24 4.03
C LYS A 161 -5.50 15.03 3.64
N PRO A 162 -4.54 15.20 2.70
CA PRO A 162 -4.37 16.34 1.81
C PRO A 162 -5.54 16.46 0.81
N ALA A 163 -5.67 17.60 0.13
CA ALA A 163 -6.70 17.78 -0.90
C ALA A 163 -6.54 16.73 -2.01
N ALA A 164 -7.64 16.13 -2.44
CA ALA A 164 -7.63 15.01 -3.38
C ALA A 164 -7.82 15.47 -4.83
N ILE A 165 -7.03 14.96 -5.76
CA ILE A 165 -7.27 15.16 -7.19
C ILE A 165 -8.14 14.00 -7.69
N LEU A 166 -9.34 14.31 -8.13
CA LEU A 166 -10.37 13.33 -8.49
C LEU A 166 -11.11 13.77 -9.75
N ARG A 167 -11.70 12.82 -10.47
CA ARG A 167 -12.81 13.10 -11.38
C ARG A 167 -13.98 13.63 -10.58
N CYS A 168 -14.76 14.54 -11.17
CA CYS A 168 -15.90 15.15 -10.51
C CYS A 168 -16.89 14.09 -9.96
N THR A 169 -17.13 13.01 -10.70
CA THR A 169 -18.04 11.94 -10.28
C THR A 169 -17.55 11.22 -9.02
N MET A 170 -16.24 10.98 -8.92
CA MET A 170 -15.63 10.40 -7.73
C MET A 170 -15.67 11.36 -6.55
N ALA A 171 -15.36 12.65 -6.77
CA ALA A 171 -15.49 13.68 -5.73
C ALA A 171 -16.93 13.80 -5.22
N SER A 172 -17.92 13.72 -6.11
CA SER A 172 -19.34 13.74 -5.77
C SER A 172 -19.73 12.52 -4.93
N ALA A 173 -19.28 11.32 -5.30
CA ALA A 173 -19.54 10.10 -4.53
C ALA A 173 -18.96 10.17 -3.11
N ILE A 174 -17.75 10.73 -2.95
CA ILE A 174 -17.12 10.95 -1.64
C ILE A 174 -17.89 11.98 -0.81
N ALA A 175 -18.28 13.11 -1.41
CA ALA A 175 -19.07 14.13 -0.71
C ALA A 175 -20.41 13.57 -0.23
N ASP A 176 -21.07 12.77 -1.07
CA ASP A 176 -22.31 12.10 -0.73
C ASP A 176 -22.14 11.09 0.40
N TRP A 177 -21.11 10.25 0.36
CA TRP A 177 -20.79 9.29 1.43
C TRP A 177 -20.55 9.98 2.77
N VAL A 178 -19.73 11.04 2.78
CA VAL A 178 -19.44 11.77 4.01
C VAL A 178 -20.70 12.42 4.57
N ARG A 179 -21.49 13.10 3.73
CA ARG A 179 -22.71 13.80 4.17
C ARG A 179 -23.82 12.86 4.64
N LYS A 180 -24.03 11.73 3.95
CA LYS A 180 -25.19 10.86 4.18
C LYS A 180 -24.91 9.73 5.16
N ASP A 181 -23.68 9.26 5.28
CA ASP A 181 -23.35 8.08 6.12
C ASP A 181 -22.41 8.44 7.27
N MET A 182 -21.31 9.13 6.98
CA MET A 182 -20.31 9.42 8.02
C MET A 182 -20.80 10.47 9.01
N VAL A 183 -21.51 11.52 8.57
CA VAL A 183 -22.03 12.55 9.47
C VAL A 183 -23.03 11.97 10.49
N PRO A 184 -24.04 11.17 10.09
CA PRO A 184 -24.89 10.48 11.06
C PRO A 184 -24.12 9.53 11.98
N LEU A 185 -23.12 8.81 11.46
CA LEU A 185 -22.28 7.94 12.28
C LEU A 185 -21.52 8.74 13.35
N ALA A 186 -20.86 9.84 12.98
CA ALA A 186 -20.16 10.71 13.93
C ALA A 186 -21.13 11.30 14.97
N THR A 187 -22.34 11.68 14.54
CA THR A 187 -23.39 12.19 15.44
C THR A 187 -23.81 11.13 16.47
N SER A 188 -23.93 9.86 16.05
CA SER A 188 -24.23 8.75 16.97
C SER A 188 -23.12 8.48 17.99
N LEU A 189 -21.89 8.90 17.68
CA LEU A 189 -20.75 8.88 18.60
C LEU A 189 -20.65 10.15 19.46
N GLY A 190 -21.67 11.03 19.41
CA GLY A 190 -21.72 12.27 20.17
C GLY A 190 -20.75 13.34 19.68
N SER A 191 -20.31 13.27 18.43
CA SER A 191 -19.32 14.19 17.86
C SER A 191 -19.69 14.61 16.44
N THR A 192 -18.84 15.40 15.81
CA THR A 192 -18.99 15.79 14.42
C THR A 192 -17.67 15.64 13.68
N ILE A 193 -17.72 15.53 12.36
CA ILE A 193 -16.51 15.32 11.54
C ILE A 193 -15.79 16.65 11.36
N SER A 194 -14.47 16.64 11.53
CA SER A 194 -13.59 17.76 11.20
C SER A 194 -12.83 17.51 9.89
N ASP A 195 -12.29 16.30 9.70
CA ASP A 195 -11.41 16.00 8.57
C ASP A 195 -11.60 14.58 8.05
N LEU A 196 -11.43 14.42 6.73
CA LEU A 196 -11.22 13.14 6.06
C LEU A 196 -9.72 12.97 5.82
N ASP A 197 -9.13 11.92 6.37
CA ASP A 197 -7.71 11.59 6.21
C ASP A 197 -7.50 10.82 4.89
N ASN A 198 -7.18 11.58 3.85
CA ASN A 198 -6.86 11.08 2.52
C ASN A 198 -5.42 10.54 2.53
N PHE A 199 -5.25 9.29 2.13
CA PHE A 199 -3.95 8.66 2.07
C PHE A 199 -3.32 8.75 0.67
N ASP A 200 -4.10 8.53 -0.37
CA ASP A 200 -3.69 8.63 -1.78
C ASP A 200 -4.91 8.96 -2.64
N SER A 201 -4.71 9.73 -3.71
CA SER A 201 -5.78 10.13 -4.64
C SER A 201 -5.35 9.94 -6.09
N PHE A 202 -4.67 10.92 -6.69
CA PHE A 202 -4.15 10.79 -8.05
C PHE A 202 -2.67 10.39 -8.03
N GLU A 203 -2.37 9.22 -8.59
CA GLU A 203 -1.00 8.80 -8.87
C GLU A 203 -0.94 8.03 -10.19
N CYS A 204 -0.12 8.52 -11.12
CA CYS A 204 0.04 7.96 -12.46
C CYS A 204 0.86 6.66 -12.46
N ARG A 205 0.23 5.55 -12.06
CA ARG A 205 0.91 4.25 -11.91
C ARG A 205 0.05 3.04 -12.27
N GLY A 206 0.72 1.93 -12.56
CA GLY A 206 0.09 0.62 -12.64
C GLY A 206 -0.50 0.19 -11.28
N ARG A 207 -1.48 -0.72 -11.33
CA ARG A 207 -2.06 -1.35 -10.13
C ARG A 207 -0.97 -1.92 -9.24
N ASN A 208 -1.11 -1.71 -7.94
CA ASN A 208 -0.18 -2.22 -6.93
C ASN A 208 1.29 -1.78 -7.14
N ARG A 209 1.51 -0.68 -7.89
CA ARG A 209 2.84 -0.16 -8.29
C ARG A 209 3.65 -1.17 -9.12
N ILE A 210 2.99 -2.13 -9.75
CA ILE A 210 3.64 -3.15 -10.61
C ILE A 210 3.79 -2.59 -12.03
N VAL A 211 5.03 -2.57 -12.53
CA VAL A 211 5.34 -2.12 -13.90
C VAL A 211 4.70 -3.06 -14.92
N GLY A 212 4.00 -2.49 -15.90
CA GLY A 212 3.31 -3.24 -16.95
C GLY A 212 1.94 -3.81 -16.54
N ALA A 213 1.53 -3.65 -15.28
CA ALA A 213 0.17 -3.96 -14.88
C ALA A 213 -0.84 -2.98 -15.49
N LEU A 214 -2.13 -3.35 -15.46
CA LEU A 214 -3.22 -2.43 -15.81
C LEU A 214 -3.11 -1.13 -15.01
N LEU A 215 -3.50 -0.01 -15.62
CA LEU A 215 -3.53 1.28 -14.96
C LEU A 215 -4.42 1.23 -13.70
N SER A 216 -3.92 1.79 -12.59
CA SER A 216 -4.69 1.94 -11.36
C SER A 216 -5.85 2.92 -11.55
N GLU A 217 -6.92 2.77 -10.78
CA GLU A 217 -7.98 3.79 -10.74
C GLU A 217 -7.47 5.11 -10.14
N HIS A 218 -6.46 5.08 -9.26
CA HIS A 218 -5.71 6.29 -8.86
C HIS A 218 -5.09 6.99 -10.07
N GLY A 219 -4.53 6.21 -11.00
CA GLY A 219 -3.98 6.74 -12.25
C GLY A 219 -5.04 7.34 -13.17
N LYS A 220 -6.32 7.09 -12.93
CA LYS A 220 -7.46 7.68 -13.66
C LYS A 220 -8.14 8.80 -12.88
N ALA A 221 -7.58 9.21 -11.72
CA ALA A 221 -8.23 10.09 -10.75
C ALA A 221 -9.63 9.60 -10.31
N ASN A 222 -9.83 8.28 -10.29
CA ASN A 222 -11.13 7.64 -10.04
C ASN A 222 -11.12 6.79 -8.76
N ALA A 223 -10.14 7.02 -7.87
CA ALA A 223 -9.99 6.33 -6.60
C ALA A 223 -9.55 7.27 -5.47
N LEU A 224 -9.82 6.86 -4.24
CA LEU A 224 -9.37 7.51 -3.02
C LEU A 224 -9.01 6.45 -1.97
N ASP A 225 -7.83 6.57 -1.39
CA ASP A 225 -7.43 5.79 -0.22
C ASP A 225 -7.73 6.60 1.05
N VAL A 226 -8.38 5.98 2.02
CA VAL A 226 -8.80 6.63 3.27
C VAL A 226 -8.26 5.86 4.47
N ARG A 227 -7.61 6.56 5.39
CA ARG A 227 -7.12 5.98 6.65
C ARG A 227 -8.11 6.15 7.79
N ALA A 228 -8.66 7.35 7.91
CA ALA A 228 -9.46 7.72 9.06
C ALA A 228 -10.39 8.90 8.79
N VAL A 229 -11.35 9.07 9.69
CA VAL A 229 -12.20 10.27 9.77
C VAL A 229 -11.99 10.91 11.14
N LYS A 230 -11.46 12.13 11.15
CA LYS A 230 -11.17 12.88 12.38
C LYS A 230 -12.43 13.59 12.86
N LEU A 231 -12.62 13.55 14.17
CA LEU A 231 -13.77 14.14 14.84
C LEU A 231 -13.37 15.41 15.59
N ALA A 232 -14.31 16.33 15.72
CA ALA A 232 -14.09 17.64 16.35
C ALA A 232 -13.70 17.55 17.84
N ASN A 233 -14.00 16.43 18.51
CA ASN A 233 -13.62 16.16 19.89
C ASN A 233 -12.18 15.58 20.04
N GLY A 234 -11.41 15.53 18.95
CA GLY A 234 -10.03 15.02 18.93
C GLY A 234 -9.91 13.51 18.76
N GLN A 235 -11.03 12.77 18.77
CA GLN A 235 -11.04 11.36 18.42
C GLN A 235 -10.91 11.17 16.90
N SER A 236 -10.55 9.96 16.49
CA SER A 236 -10.45 9.58 15.08
C SER A 236 -11.10 8.22 14.87
N ILE A 237 -11.96 8.11 13.86
CA ILE A 237 -12.47 6.83 13.38
C ILE A 237 -11.40 6.23 12.48
N GLY A 238 -10.44 5.50 13.07
CA GLY A 238 -9.44 4.74 12.32
C GLY A 238 -10.09 3.53 11.65
N LEU A 239 -10.02 3.46 10.31
CA LEU A 239 -10.75 2.44 9.54
C LEU A 239 -10.10 1.06 9.66
N THR A 240 -8.78 1.02 9.75
CA THR A 240 -7.99 -0.22 9.94
C THR A 240 -7.54 -0.42 11.40
N ASP A 241 -7.86 0.52 12.29
CA ASP A 241 -7.49 0.46 13.71
C ASP A 241 -8.37 -0.55 14.45
N ARG A 242 -7.76 -1.64 14.92
CA ARG A 242 -8.45 -2.70 15.66
C ARG A 242 -8.88 -2.28 17.07
N THR A 243 -8.36 -1.17 17.60
CA THR A 243 -8.82 -0.59 18.87
C THR A 243 -10.14 0.17 18.71
N MET A 244 -10.49 0.56 17.47
CA MET A 244 -11.80 1.12 17.16
C MET A 244 -12.87 0.05 17.25
N SER A 245 -14.06 0.46 17.75
CA SER A 245 -15.23 -0.41 17.83
C SER A 245 -15.48 -1.12 16.49
N ARG A 246 -15.62 -2.44 16.57
CA ARG A 246 -15.93 -3.31 15.43
C ARG A 246 -17.22 -2.86 14.76
N ASP A 247 -18.26 -2.61 15.53
CA ASP A 247 -19.57 -2.17 15.03
C ASP A 247 -19.49 -0.85 14.25
N VAL A 248 -18.64 0.08 14.71
CA VAL A 248 -18.39 1.35 13.99
C VAL A 248 -17.73 1.07 12.65
N ARG A 249 -16.68 0.23 12.62
CA ARG A 249 -15.98 -0.14 11.38
C ARG A 249 -16.89 -0.93 10.42
N GLU A 250 -17.76 -1.80 10.92
CA GLU A 250 -18.74 -2.52 10.10
C GLU A 250 -19.79 -1.57 9.50
N ARG A 251 -20.27 -0.58 10.24
CA ARG A 251 -21.15 0.46 9.69
C ARG A 251 -20.47 1.23 8.56
N VAL A 252 -19.18 1.55 8.72
CA VAL A 252 -18.42 2.17 7.63
C VAL A 252 -18.32 1.22 6.43
N LEU A 253 -17.93 -0.05 6.64
CA LEU A 253 -17.87 -1.08 5.59
C LEU A 253 -19.16 -1.14 4.78
N HIS A 254 -20.31 -1.26 5.44
CA HIS A 254 -21.61 -1.30 4.77
C HIS A 254 -21.88 -0.03 3.97
N SER A 255 -21.56 1.15 4.52
CA SER A 255 -21.77 2.43 3.84
C SER A 255 -20.93 2.57 2.55
N VAL A 256 -19.66 2.15 2.57
CA VAL A 256 -18.79 2.26 1.40
C VAL A 256 -19.15 1.21 0.35
N CYS A 257 -19.47 -0.01 0.76
CA CYS A 257 -19.82 -1.07 -0.20
C CYS A 257 -21.15 -0.83 -0.92
N ALA A 258 -22.07 -0.08 -0.30
CA ALA A 258 -23.29 0.38 -0.97
C ALA A 258 -23.01 1.40 -2.09
N ARG A 259 -21.91 2.18 -2.01
CA ARG A 259 -21.66 3.34 -2.88
C ARG A 259 -20.59 3.14 -3.94
N PHE A 260 -19.50 2.49 -3.58
CA PHE A 260 -18.32 2.33 -4.45
C PHE A 260 -18.37 0.98 -5.18
N SER A 261 -17.83 0.92 -6.39
CA SER A 261 -17.77 -0.33 -7.16
C SER A 261 -16.61 -1.22 -6.72
N THR A 262 -15.59 -0.64 -6.09
CA THR A 262 -14.50 -1.38 -5.45
C THR A 262 -14.24 -0.80 -4.07
N VAL A 263 -14.26 -1.66 -3.08
CA VAL A 263 -13.78 -1.39 -1.73
C VAL A 263 -12.76 -2.46 -1.39
N LEU A 264 -11.52 -2.07 -1.15
CA LEU A 264 -10.44 -2.96 -0.70
C LEU A 264 -9.95 -2.46 0.66
N GLY A 265 -9.75 -3.35 1.60
CA GLY A 265 -9.16 -3.04 2.91
C GLY A 265 -8.45 -4.27 3.47
N PRO A 266 -8.19 -4.31 4.79
CA PRO A 266 -7.51 -5.43 5.43
C PRO A 266 -8.08 -6.79 5.00
N GLY A 267 -7.22 -7.74 4.64
CA GLY A 267 -7.60 -9.07 4.18
C GLY A 267 -8.02 -9.19 2.72
N SER A 268 -8.06 -8.10 1.94
CA SER A 268 -8.24 -8.17 0.48
C SER A 268 -6.95 -8.58 -0.24
N ASP A 269 -5.88 -7.83 0.02
CA ASP A 269 -4.51 -8.13 -0.34
C ASP A 269 -3.55 -7.36 0.59
N TRP A 270 -2.25 -7.61 0.48
CA TRP A 270 -1.25 -7.01 1.35
C TRP A 270 -1.03 -5.51 1.13
N TYR A 271 -1.54 -4.92 0.04
CA TYR A 271 -1.37 -3.50 -0.25
C TYR A 271 -2.39 -2.62 0.50
N HIS A 272 -3.48 -3.20 1.00
CA HIS A 272 -4.60 -2.45 1.62
C HIS A 272 -4.79 -2.79 3.10
N GLU A 273 -3.72 -3.16 3.82
CA GLU A 273 -3.80 -3.55 5.24
C GLU A 273 -3.87 -2.35 6.20
N ASP A 274 -3.44 -1.16 5.79
CA ASP A 274 -3.38 0.04 6.64
C ASP A 274 -4.35 1.17 6.24
N HIS A 275 -5.10 1.01 5.15
CA HIS A 275 -6.11 1.94 4.65
C HIS A 275 -7.26 1.20 3.95
N ILE A 276 -8.30 1.93 3.55
CA ILE A 276 -9.29 1.41 2.62
C ILE A 276 -9.19 2.13 1.27
N HIS A 277 -9.21 1.37 0.18
CA HIS A 277 -9.26 1.86 -1.20
C HIS A 277 -10.70 1.90 -1.68
N LEU A 278 -11.12 3.04 -2.23
CA LEU A 278 -12.46 3.28 -2.76
C LEU A 278 -12.34 3.70 -4.23
N ASP A 279 -13.06 3.04 -5.15
CA ASP A 279 -13.12 3.48 -6.55
C ASP A 279 -14.49 3.27 -7.23
N LEU A 280 -14.63 3.91 -8.40
CA LEU A 280 -15.78 3.78 -9.31
C LEU A 280 -15.41 3.03 -10.61
N ALA A 281 -14.51 2.03 -10.54
CA ALA A 281 -14.15 1.19 -11.68
C ALA A 281 -15.38 0.48 -12.29
N GLN A 282 -15.63 0.76 -13.56
CA GLN A 282 -16.63 0.03 -14.34
C GLN A 282 -16.11 -1.35 -14.72
N ARG A 283 -16.94 -2.37 -14.50
CA ARG A 283 -16.66 -3.78 -14.83
C ARG A 283 -17.81 -4.35 -15.64
N ARG A 284 -17.57 -5.48 -16.31
CA ARG A 284 -18.61 -6.19 -17.04
C ARG A 284 -19.75 -6.58 -16.09
N ASN A 285 -20.99 -6.38 -16.54
CA ASN A 285 -22.23 -6.66 -15.80
C ASN A 285 -22.31 -5.92 -14.45
N ASP A 286 -21.73 -4.73 -14.36
CA ASP A 286 -21.71 -3.90 -13.14
C ASP A 286 -21.18 -4.64 -11.90
N TYR A 287 -20.25 -5.58 -12.11
CA TYR A 287 -19.67 -6.35 -11.02
C TYR A 287 -18.95 -5.44 -10.01
N ARG A 288 -19.28 -5.61 -8.73
CA ARG A 288 -18.73 -4.84 -7.61
C ARG A 288 -17.88 -5.73 -6.71
N ILE A 289 -16.84 -5.14 -6.15
CA ILE A 289 -15.93 -5.78 -5.20
C ILE A 289 -16.07 -5.06 -3.87
N CYS A 290 -16.36 -5.80 -2.81
CA CYS A 290 -16.35 -5.32 -1.43
C CYS A 290 -15.57 -6.34 -0.61
N GLN A 291 -14.28 -6.07 -0.41
CA GLN A 291 -13.35 -6.96 0.29
C GLN A 291 -12.62 -6.15 1.36
N TRP A 292 -13.13 -6.21 2.58
CA TRP A 292 -12.49 -5.60 3.74
C TRP A 292 -12.95 -6.35 4.99
N ASN A 293 -12.03 -7.10 5.57
CA ASN A 293 -12.26 -7.84 6.80
C ASN A 293 -12.15 -6.91 8.00
N VAL A 294 -13.25 -6.79 8.74
CA VAL A 294 -13.28 -6.01 9.99
C VAL A 294 -12.78 -6.90 11.13
N TRP A 295 -11.47 -6.85 11.36
CA TRP A 295 -10.83 -7.68 12.39
C TRP A 295 -11.27 -7.32 13.81
N ASP A 296 -11.39 -8.32 14.67
CA ASP A 296 -11.62 -8.13 16.11
C ASP A 296 -10.42 -7.41 16.75
N PRO A 297 -10.61 -6.72 17.89
CA PRO A 297 -9.50 -6.17 18.66
C PRO A 297 -8.44 -7.24 18.97
N LEU A 298 -7.17 -6.84 19.00
CA LEU A 298 -6.12 -7.71 19.52
C LEU A 298 -6.36 -7.92 21.03
N PRO A 299 -6.12 -9.14 21.56
CA PRO A 299 -6.18 -9.35 23.00
C PRO A 299 -5.13 -8.47 23.69
N GLN A 300 -5.53 -7.79 24.76
CA GLN A 300 -4.64 -6.88 25.51
C GLN A 300 -3.46 -7.64 26.15
N ILE A 301 -3.70 -8.90 26.51
CA ILE A 301 -2.70 -9.81 27.03
C ILE A 301 -2.47 -10.85 25.94
N ALA A 302 -1.23 -10.97 25.46
CA ALA A 302 -0.86 -12.04 24.55
C ALA A 302 -1.18 -13.38 25.25
N PRO A 303 -1.99 -14.26 24.64
CA PRO A 303 -2.24 -15.57 25.22
C PRO A 303 -0.89 -16.26 25.40
N LEU A 304 -0.63 -16.82 26.59
CA LEU A 304 0.56 -17.61 26.82
C LEU A 304 0.56 -18.76 25.80
N LEU A 305 1.66 -18.90 25.06
CA LEU A 305 1.87 -19.99 24.12
C LEU A 305 2.86 -20.99 24.73
N PRO A 306 2.52 -22.30 24.81
CA PRO A 306 1.27 -22.92 24.36
C PRO A 306 0.08 -22.52 25.22
N ALA A 307 -1.11 -22.41 24.62
CA ALA A 307 -2.35 -22.16 25.37
C ALA A 307 -2.44 -23.14 26.55
N GLU A 308 -2.77 -22.63 27.74
CA GLU A 308 -2.97 -23.49 28.90
C GLU A 308 -4.00 -24.56 28.56
N ARG A 309 -3.65 -25.81 28.89
CA ARG A 309 -4.53 -26.94 28.64
C ARG A 309 -5.78 -26.76 29.51
N PRO A 310 -6.99 -26.80 28.95
CA PRO A 310 -8.21 -26.80 29.76
C PRO A 310 -8.18 -27.93 30.78
N GLU A 311 -8.67 -27.69 32.01
CA GLU A 311 -8.72 -28.69 33.07
C GLU A 311 -9.52 -29.94 32.65
N GLU A 312 -10.56 -29.76 31.82
CA GLU A 312 -11.35 -30.85 31.22
C GLU A 312 -10.60 -31.70 30.17
N ALA A 313 -9.39 -31.33 29.77
CA ALA A 313 -8.68 -32.05 28.71
C ALA A 313 -8.16 -33.41 29.22
N PRO A 314 -8.36 -34.49 28.45
CA PRO A 314 -7.89 -35.82 28.86
C PRO A 314 -6.37 -35.83 29.08
N PRO A 315 -5.88 -36.68 30.01
CA PRO A 315 -4.46 -36.81 30.30
C PRO A 315 -3.67 -37.08 29.02
N ARG A 316 -2.46 -36.52 28.92
CA ARG A 316 -1.58 -36.77 27.76
C ARG A 316 -1.23 -38.26 27.79
N GLU A 317 -1.62 -39.01 26.76
CA GLU A 317 -1.05 -40.33 26.53
C GLU A 317 0.44 -40.16 26.28
N VAL A 318 1.24 -40.57 27.26
CA VAL A 318 2.69 -40.68 27.11
C VAL A 318 2.98 -42.06 26.55
N ALA A 319 3.71 -42.11 25.43
CA ALA A 319 4.09 -43.36 24.80
C ALA A 319 4.81 -44.27 25.81
N SER A 320 4.29 -45.48 25.98
CA SER A 320 4.86 -46.49 26.88
C SER A 320 6.27 -46.83 26.41
N LYS A 321 7.26 -46.69 27.30
CA LYS A 321 8.63 -47.13 27.05
C LYS A 321 8.63 -48.66 26.93
N PRO A 322 9.20 -49.27 25.86
CA PRO A 322 9.23 -50.72 25.75
C PRO A 322 10.12 -51.28 26.87
N GLU A 323 9.56 -52.20 27.66
CA GLU A 323 10.29 -52.95 28.68
C GLU A 323 11.32 -53.85 27.99
N ALA A 324 12.59 -53.72 28.39
CA ALA A 324 13.64 -54.64 27.99
C ALA A 324 13.36 -56.02 28.61
N LYS A 325 13.14 -57.03 27.77
CA LYS A 325 13.18 -58.43 28.19
C LYS A 325 14.62 -58.91 28.19
N ASP A 326 15.19 -59.08 29.37
CA ASP A 326 16.31 -59.97 29.62
C ASP A 326 15.85 -61.43 29.57
N GLY A 327 16.63 -62.32 28.95
CA GLY A 327 16.44 -63.77 29.05
C GLY A 327 16.99 -64.56 27.88
N ALA A 328 18.25 -64.99 28.01
CA ALA A 328 19.00 -65.83 27.08
C ALA A 328 18.46 -67.27 26.95
N GLY A 329 18.75 -67.89 25.79
CA GLY A 329 18.57 -69.32 25.54
C GLY A 329 19.06 -69.71 24.14
N ASP A 330 20.33 -70.08 24.03
CA ASP A 330 20.96 -70.73 22.87
C ASP A 330 20.48 -72.18 22.73
N GLU A 331 20.05 -72.59 21.53
CA GLU A 331 20.39 -73.90 20.98
C GLU A 331 20.30 -73.86 19.44
N ALA A 332 21.29 -74.48 18.79
CA ALA A 332 21.57 -74.39 17.37
C ALA A 332 21.27 -75.69 16.61
N ALA A 333 21.06 -75.51 15.30
CA ALA A 333 21.16 -76.45 14.17
C ALA A 333 19.90 -77.26 13.75
N GLU A 334 19.32 -76.90 12.58
CA GLU A 334 19.69 -77.54 11.31
C GLU A 334 19.18 -76.81 10.04
N LYS A 335 20.13 -76.63 9.09
CA LYS A 335 20.07 -76.59 7.60
C LYS A 335 19.08 -75.69 6.80
N SER A 336 19.71 -74.72 6.12
CA SER A 336 19.36 -73.96 4.90
C SER A 336 18.93 -74.84 3.69
N PRO A 337 18.27 -74.34 2.60
CA PRO A 337 18.76 -73.21 1.77
C PRO A 337 17.70 -72.27 1.11
N ALA A 338 18.15 -71.07 0.71
CA ALA A 338 17.57 -70.28 -0.39
C ALA A 338 18.27 -70.68 -1.73
N PRO A 339 17.85 -70.31 -2.97
CA PRO A 339 16.95 -69.20 -3.37
C PRO A 339 16.04 -69.48 -4.63
N ALA A 340 15.45 -68.40 -5.17
CA ALA A 340 14.85 -68.23 -6.53
C ALA A 340 13.39 -68.73 -6.69
N ASP A 341 12.44 -68.09 -7.40
CA ASP A 341 12.46 -67.15 -8.53
C ASP A 341 11.14 -66.33 -8.61
N LYS A 342 11.17 -65.18 -9.30
CA LYS A 342 10.00 -64.40 -9.76
C LYS A 342 9.25 -65.13 -10.90
N PRO A 343 7.95 -64.84 -11.19
CA PRO A 343 7.50 -63.70 -12.04
C PRO A 343 6.27 -62.98 -11.44
N ALA A 344 6.09 -61.65 -11.53
CA ALA A 344 5.71 -60.80 -12.68
C ALA A 344 4.24 -60.92 -13.15
N ALA A 345 3.65 -59.74 -13.43
CA ALA A 345 2.32 -59.43 -13.99
C ALA A 345 1.16 -59.33 -12.94
N ASP A 346 0.27 -58.33 -12.93
CA ASP A 346 -0.16 -57.48 -14.04
C ASP A 346 -0.59 -56.05 -13.64
N LYS A 347 -0.35 -55.12 -14.57
CA LYS A 347 -0.77 -53.71 -14.51
C LYS A 347 -2.19 -53.59 -15.04
N VAL A 348 -3.08 -52.95 -14.28
CA VAL A 348 -4.38 -52.49 -14.79
C VAL A 348 -4.23 -51.06 -15.31
N GLN A 349 -4.43 -50.87 -16.62
CA GLN A 349 -4.58 -49.57 -17.28
C GLN A 349 -6.06 -49.24 -17.55
N PRO A 350 -6.42 -47.95 -17.66
CA PRO A 350 -7.81 -47.48 -17.71
C PRO A 350 -8.38 -47.45 -19.13
N SER A 351 -9.67 -47.78 -19.28
CA SER A 351 -10.40 -47.68 -20.55
C SER A 351 -11.09 -46.32 -20.72
N LYS A 352 -10.86 -45.68 -21.87
CA LYS A 352 -11.66 -44.56 -22.42
C LYS A 352 -12.61 -45.10 -23.49
N PRO A 353 -13.85 -44.58 -23.64
CA PRO A 353 -14.63 -44.79 -24.85
C PRO A 353 -14.54 -43.61 -25.83
N ALA A 354 -14.95 -43.92 -27.05
CA ALA A 354 -14.46 -43.39 -28.32
C ALA A 354 -15.10 -42.08 -28.84
N THR A 355 -14.32 -41.44 -29.70
CA THR A 355 -14.69 -40.40 -30.67
C THR A 355 -15.73 -40.90 -31.68
N LYS A 356 -16.76 -40.10 -31.94
CA LYS A 356 -17.60 -40.16 -33.15
C LYS A 356 -17.45 -38.86 -33.92
N LYS A 357 -17.07 -38.95 -35.20
CA LYS A 357 -17.16 -37.86 -36.18
C LYS A 357 -17.79 -38.39 -37.47
N ARG A 358 -18.60 -37.52 -38.07
CA ARG A 358 -19.19 -37.48 -39.43
C ARG A 358 -20.47 -38.27 -39.70
N ARG A 359 -21.55 -37.54 -39.97
CA ARG A 359 -21.86 -37.18 -41.37
C ARG A 359 -22.14 -35.69 -41.46
#